data_AF-A0A529KDI1-F1
#
_entry.id   AF-A0A529KDI1-F1
#
_cell.length_a   1.000
_cell.length_b   1.000
_cell.length_c   1.000
_cell.angle_alpha   90.00
_cell.angle_beta   90.00
_cell.angle_gamma   90.00
#
_symmetry.space_group_name_H-M   'P 1'
#
loop_
_entity.id
_entity.type
_entity.pdbx_description
1 polymer ?
#
loop_
_entity_poly.entity_id
_entity_poly.type
_entity_poly.pdbx_seq_one_letter_code
_entity_poly.pdbx_strand_id
1 'polypeptide(L)'
;MGYDRGKLEALRRKYGESHGGEMFDPKFRRVADKIFSKSGTRLAPYSGIPTFLAAPYREIAADNPDFGDLQVAMIGVPMDLGVTNRPGARFGPRALRAIERIGPYNHVLECAPTHELKVADIGDVPF
;
A
#
# COMPACT_ATOMS: atom_id res chain seq x y z
N MET A 1 27.86 -21.25 -21.76
CA MET A 1 27.95 -20.47 -20.51
C MET A 1 28.09 -21.48 -19.37
N GLY A 2 29.32 -21.73 -18.91
CA GLY A 2 29.60 -22.78 -17.91
C GLY A 2 29.21 -22.37 -16.50
N TYR A 3 28.83 -23.34 -15.69
CA TYR A 3 28.56 -23.18 -14.26
C TYR A 3 29.84 -22.73 -13.51
N ASP A 4 29.78 -21.55 -12.88
CA ASP A 4 30.86 -20.99 -12.07
C ASP A 4 30.58 -21.23 -10.58
N ARG A 5 31.38 -22.13 -9.96
CA ARG A 5 31.27 -22.46 -8.53
C ARG A 5 31.57 -21.27 -7.62
N GLY A 6 32.54 -20.44 -7.97
CA GLY A 6 32.91 -19.27 -7.16
C GLY A 6 31.79 -18.23 -7.14
N LYS A 7 31.15 -18.00 -8.30
CA LYS A 7 29.97 -17.14 -8.38
C LYS A 7 28.80 -17.70 -7.55
N LEU A 8 28.56 -19.00 -7.58
CA LEU A 8 27.51 -19.61 -6.77
C LEU A 8 27.78 -19.46 -5.27
N GLU A 9 29.01 -19.73 -4.82
CA GLU A 9 29.40 -19.57 -3.41
C GLU A 9 29.25 -18.12 -2.94
N ALA A 10 29.64 -17.15 -3.77
CA ALA A 10 29.44 -15.73 -3.47
C ALA A 10 27.95 -15.37 -3.32
N LEU A 11 27.07 -15.88 -4.20
CA LEU A 11 25.62 -15.68 -4.09
C LEU A 11 25.04 -16.35 -2.85
N ARG A 12 25.46 -17.58 -2.52
CA ARG A 12 25.03 -18.28 -1.31
C ARG A 12 25.44 -17.54 -0.05
N ARG A 13 26.67 -17.04 0.02
CA ARG A 13 27.12 -16.22 1.16
C ARG A 13 26.32 -14.93 1.30
N LYS A 14 25.93 -14.33 0.18
CA LYS A 14 25.16 -13.07 0.17
C LYS A 14 23.68 -13.26 0.52
N TYR A 15 23.04 -14.30 -0.01
CA TYR A 15 21.58 -14.47 0.05
C TYR A 15 21.12 -15.65 0.90
N GLY A 16 22.01 -16.53 1.33
CA GLY A 16 21.66 -17.82 1.96
C GLY A 16 20.91 -17.68 3.28
N GLU A 17 21.31 -16.71 4.11
CA GLU A 17 20.67 -16.40 5.40
C GLU A 17 19.76 -15.15 5.30
N SER A 18 19.52 -14.67 4.08
CA SER A 18 18.79 -13.43 3.84
C SER A 18 17.28 -13.64 3.96
N HIS A 19 16.55 -12.59 4.32
CA HIS A 19 15.08 -12.61 4.41
C HIS A 19 14.43 -11.65 3.41
N GLY A 20 13.12 -11.77 3.19
CA GLY A 20 12.40 -11.02 2.13
C GLY A 20 12.44 -9.48 2.25
N GLY A 21 12.78 -8.97 3.42
CA GLY A 21 12.98 -7.53 3.68
C GLY A 21 14.43 -7.05 3.53
N GLU A 22 15.40 -7.96 3.37
CA GLU A 22 16.80 -7.61 3.24
C GLU A 22 17.14 -7.27 1.79
N MET A 23 17.14 -5.97 1.49
CA MET A 23 17.53 -5.45 0.19
C MET A 23 18.98 -4.93 0.23
N PHE A 24 19.77 -5.27 -0.78
CA PHE A 24 21.17 -4.85 -0.88
C PHE A 24 21.38 -3.56 -1.68
N ASP A 25 20.37 -3.16 -2.46
CA ASP A 25 20.37 -1.87 -3.13
C ASP A 25 19.94 -0.79 -2.12
N PRO A 26 20.70 0.30 -1.93
CA PRO A 26 20.36 1.34 -0.96
C PRO A 26 19.00 2.01 -1.18
N LYS A 27 18.54 2.13 -2.43
CA LYS A 27 17.24 2.74 -2.76
C LYS A 27 16.11 1.83 -2.32
N PHE A 28 16.19 0.54 -2.68
CA PHE A 28 15.18 -0.44 -2.25
C PHE A 28 15.23 -0.69 -0.75
N ARG A 29 16.41 -0.62 -0.12
CA ARG A 29 16.55 -0.80 1.32
C ARG A 29 15.77 0.23 2.12
N ARG A 30 15.86 1.51 1.74
CA ARG A 30 15.12 2.61 2.37
C ARG A 30 13.61 2.36 2.43
N VAL A 31 13.07 1.76 1.37
CA VAL A 31 11.64 1.45 1.25
C VAL A 31 11.30 0.16 1.98
N ALA A 32 12.17 -0.86 1.87
CA ALA A 32 11.99 -2.14 2.55
C ALA A 32 11.95 -1.99 4.07
N ASP A 33 12.79 -1.12 4.64
CA ASP A 33 12.82 -0.82 6.09
C ASP A 33 11.49 -0.24 6.61
N LYS A 34 10.64 0.30 5.74
CA LYS A 34 9.30 0.83 6.08
C LYS A 34 8.17 -0.18 5.89
N ILE A 35 8.29 -1.06 4.88
CA ILE A 35 7.23 -2.01 4.49
C ILE A 35 7.32 -3.30 5.30
N PHE A 36 8.53 -3.82 5.46
CA PHE A 36 8.75 -5.15 6.03
C PHE A 36 8.98 -5.04 7.54
N SER A 37 8.44 -6.00 8.26
CA SER A 37 8.74 -6.21 9.68
C SER A 37 10.21 -6.60 9.86
N LYS A 38 10.68 -6.57 11.11
CA LYS A 38 12.02 -7.05 11.48
C LYS A 38 12.26 -8.52 11.10
N SER A 39 11.20 -9.34 10.99
CA SER A 39 11.28 -10.73 10.54
C SER A 39 11.22 -10.88 9.00
N GLY A 40 11.22 -9.76 8.26
CA GLY A 40 11.18 -9.78 6.78
C GLY A 40 9.82 -10.09 6.18
N THR A 41 8.75 -10.01 6.97
CA THR A 41 7.38 -10.29 6.52
C THR A 41 6.58 -8.99 6.43
N ARG A 42 5.53 -9.01 5.61
CA ARG A 42 4.53 -7.93 5.55
C ARG A 42 3.14 -8.54 5.53
N LEU A 43 2.11 -7.74 5.81
CA LEU A 43 0.74 -8.19 5.69
C LEU A 43 0.50 -8.73 4.27
N ALA A 44 -0.11 -9.91 4.19
CA ALA A 44 -0.46 -10.49 2.91
C ALA A 44 -1.48 -9.59 2.19
N PRO A 45 -1.36 -9.38 0.86
CA PRO A 45 -2.25 -8.47 0.13
C PRO A 45 -3.75 -8.82 0.20
N TYR A 46 -4.09 -10.06 0.54
CA TYR A 46 -5.46 -10.59 0.67
C TYR A 46 -5.93 -10.67 2.12
N SER A 47 -5.27 -9.98 3.05
CA SER A 47 -5.56 -10.03 4.48
C SER A 47 -5.69 -8.62 5.07
N GLY A 48 -6.47 -8.50 6.14
CA GLY A 48 -6.73 -7.22 6.82
C GLY A 48 -8.06 -6.58 6.42
N ILE A 49 -8.30 -5.39 6.96
CA ILE A 49 -9.49 -4.59 6.63
C ILE A 49 -9.27 -3.93 5.26
N PRO A 50 -10.21 -4.05 4.31
CA PRO A 50 -10.05 -3.49 2.97
C PRO A 50 -10.28 -1.98 2.98
N THR A 51 -9.21 -1.23 3.26
CA THR A 51 -9.12 0.22 3.04
C THR A 51 -8.42 0.51 1.72
N PHE A 52 -8.60 1.72 1.19
CA PHE A 52 -7.97 2.10 -0.07
C PHE A 52 -6.44 2.05 0.07
N LEU A 53 -5.79 1.26 -0.80
CA LEU A 53 -4.34 1.00 -0.79
C LEU A 53 -3.80 0.44 0.54
N ALA A 54 -4.63 -0.24 1.33
CA ALA A 54 -4.31 -0.72 2.68
C ALA A 54 -3.83 0.38 3.63
N ALA A 55 -4.23 1.63 3.39
CA ALA A 55 -3.90 2.75 4.27
C ALA A 55 -4.59 2.61 5.64
N PRO A 56 -4.05 3.24 6.70
CA PRO A 56 -4.73 3.28 7.98
C PRO A 56 -6.15 3.84 7.85
N TYR A 57 -7.12 3.18 8.48
CA TYR A 57 -8.46 3.75 8.62
C TYR A 57 -8.46 4.77 9.75
N ARG A 58 -9.07 5.95 9.51
CA ARG A 58 -9.31 6.95 10.55
C ARG A 58 -10.69 7.53 10.37
N GLU A 59 -11.58 7.28 11.32
CA GLU A 59 -12.89 7.91 11.35
C GLU A 59 -12.75 9.42 11.58
N ILE A 60 -13.50 10.21 10.80
CA ILE A 60 -13.56 11.68 10.91
C ILE A 60 -15.03 12.06 11.05
N ALA A 61 -15.36 12.85 12.08
CA ALA A 61 -16.71 13.32 12.32
C ALA A 61 -17.20 14.21 11.15
N ALA A 62 -18.43 14.01 10.70
CA ALA A 62 -18.98 14.72 9.53
C ALA A 62 -19.41 16.16 9.84
N ASP A 63 -19.85 16.41 11.07
CA ASP A 63 -20.37 17.70 11.54
C ASP A 63 -19.25 18.69 11.91
N ASN A 64 -18.17 18.20 12.52
CA ASN A 64 -16.99 18.99 12.85
C ASN A 64 -15.70 18.18 12.58
N PRO A 65 -15.26 18.12 11.31
CA PRO A 65 -14.15 17.24 10.93
C PRO A 65 -12.81 17.75 11.48
N ASP A 66 -12.10 16.87 12.21
CA ASP A 66 -10.71 17.09 12.64
C ASP A 66 -9.76 16.11 11.94
N PHE A 67 -9.03 16.61 10.95
CA PHE A 67 -8.04 15.85 10.20
C PHE A 67 -6.68 15.75 10.91
N GLY A 68 -6.46 16.50 11.99
CA GLY A 68 -5.18 16.59 12.67
C GLY A 68 -4.03 16.92 11.71
N ASP A 69 -3.01 16.06 11.70
CA ASP A 69 -1.80 16.21 10.89
C ASP A 69 -1.81 15.37 9.60
N LEU A 70 -2.98 14.88 9.16
CA LEU A 70 -3.10 14.18 7.88
C LEU A 70 -2.66 15.08 6.73
N GLN A 71 -1.78 14.54 5.89
CA GLN A 71 -1.33 15.18 4.65
C GLN A 71 -2.22 14.79 3.47
N VAL A 72 -2.81 13.58 3.51
CA VAL A 72 -3.73 13.07 2.49
C VAL A 72 -4.87 12.32 3.16
N ALA A 73 -6.10 12.76 2.93
CA ALA A 73 -7.31 12.02 3.30
C ALA A 73 -7.94 11.41 2.06
N MET A 74 -8.25 10.11 2.11
CA MET A 74 -8.89 9.38 1.02
C MET A 74 -10.35 9.14 1.40
N ILE A 75 -11.28 9.63 0.58
CA ILE A 75 -12.72 9.58 0.86
C ILE A 75 -13.46 9.04 -0.37
N GLY A 76 -14.47 8.21 -0.13
CA GLY A 76 -15.39 7.77 -1.18
C GLY A 76 -16.67 8.61 -1.21
N VAL A 77 -17.20 8.83 -2.41
CA VAL A 77 -18.51 9.46 -2.62
C VAL A 77 -19.40 8.45 -3.36
N PRO A 78 -20.09 7.54 -2.65
CA PRO A 78 -20.85 6.45 -3.27
C PRO A 78 -22.22 6.89 -3.85
N MET A 79 -22.23 7.77 -4.84
CA MET A 79 -23.45 8.31 -5.48
C MET A 79 -23.52 7.98 -6.98
N ASP A 80 -24.72 7.70 -7.49
CA ASP A 80 -24.98 7.57 -8.93
C ASP A 80 -26.38 8.05 -9.37
N LEU A 81 -27.04 8.93 -8.58
CA LEU A 81 -28.39 9.43 -8.87
C LEU A 81 -28.49 10.27 -10.17
N GLY A 82 -27.36 10.77 -10.69
CA GLY A 82 -27.31 11.53 -11.94
C GLY A 82 -27.07 10.69 -13.20
N VAL A 83 -27.04 9.37 -13.10
CA VAL A 83 -26.71 8.49 -14.24
C VAL A 83 -27.90 8.33 -15.19
N THR A 84 -27.65 8.48 -16.50
CA THR A 84 -28.69 8.44 -17.54
C THR A 84 -28.88 7.10 -18.25
N ASN A 85 -27.98 6.13 -18.05
CA ASN A 85 -28.03 4.83 -18.72
C ASN A 85 -27.83 3.66 -17.74
N ARG A 86 -26.59 3.38 -17.32
CA ARG A 86 -26.26 2.21 -16.49
C ARG A 86 -25.82 2.62 -15.08
N PRO A 87 -26.68 2.47 -14.05
CA PRO A 87 -26.30 2.74 -12.66
C PRO A 87 -25.32 1.69 -12.13
N GLY A 88 -24.71 1.98 -10.97
CA GLY A 88 -23.77 1.07 -10.30
C GLY A 88 -22.54 1.74 -9.73
N ALA A 89 -22.24 3.00 -10.12
CA ALA A 89 -21.07 3.72 -9.63
C ALA A 89 -21.10 3.96 -8.10
N ARG A 90 -22.28 3.91 -7.46
CA ARG A 90 -22.42 3.93 -6.00
C ARG A 90 -21.64 2.81 -5.29
N PHE A 91 -21.40 1.68 -5.97
CA PHE A 91 -20.59 0.58 -5.43
C PHE A 91 -19.09 0.74 -5.70
N GLY A 92 -18.69 1.76 -6.45
CA GLY A 92 -17.32 2.03 -6.89
C GLY A 92 -16.31 2.17 -5.74
N PRO A 93 -16.55 3.02 -4.71
CA PRO A 93 -15.61 3.17 -3.60
C PRO A 93 -15.29 1.84 -2.91
N ARG A 94 -16.31 1.04 -2.61
CA ARG A 94 -16.14 -0.31 -2.04
C ARG A 94 -15.37 -1.25 -2.97
N ALA A 95 -15.66 -1.22 -4.27
CA ALA A 95 -14.97 -2.04 -5.25
C ALA A 95 -13.47 -1.67 -5.37
N LEU A 96 -13.13 -0.38 -5.35
CA LEU A 96 -11.73 0.08 -5.38
C LEU A 96 -10.95 -0.33 -4.13
N ARG A 97 -11.57 -0.24 -2.94
CA ARG A 97 -10.93 -0.68 -1.69
C ARG A 97 -10.65 -2.19 -1.65
N ALA A 98 -11.44 -2.98 -2.38
CA ALA A 98 -11.25 -4.42 -2.50
C ALA A 98 -10.18 -4.81 -3.54
N ILE A 99 -9.59 -3.85 -4.28
CA ILE A 99 -8.51 -4.17 -5.22
C ILE A 99 -7.24 -4.50 -4.43
N GLU A 100 -6.84 -5.77 -4.53
CA GLU A 100 -5.63 -6.30 -3.90
C GLU A 100 -4.42 -6.21 -4.85
N ARG A 101 -3.24 -6.58 -4.34
CA ARG A 101 -1.96 -6.68 -5.09
C ARG A 101 -1.45 -5.38 -5.72
N ILE A 102 -1.88 -4.23 -5.22
CA ILE A 102 -1.20 -2.96 -5.52
C ILE A 102 0.06 -2.88 -4.63
N GLY A 103 1.23 -2.84 -5.25
CA GLY A 103 2.49 -2.68 -4.54
C GLY A 103 2.65 -1.25 -4.00
N PRO A 104 3.21 -1.07 -2.80
CA PRO A 104 3.34 0.27 -2.19
C PRO A 104 4.40 1.16 -2.86
N TYR A 105 5.30 0.58 -3.66
CA TYR A 105 6.46 1.27 -4.23
C TYR A 105 6.29 1.56 -5.73
N ASN A 106 6.54 2.80 -6.12
CA ASN A 106 6.67 3.22 -7.51
C ASN A 106 8.15 3.29 -7.90
N HIS A 107 8.56 2.48 -8.90
CA HIS A 107 9.97 2.38 -9.30
C HIS A 107 10.49 3.55 -10.14
N VAL A 108 9.61 4.31 -10.80
CA VAL A 108 10.01 5.48 -11.62
C VAL A 108 10.21 6.69 -10.72
N LEU A 109 9.30 6.89 -9.77
CA LEU A 109 9.35 8.00 -8.82
C LEU A 109 10.18 7.69 -7.56
N GLU A 110 10.60 6.43 -7.42
CA GLU A 110 11.39 5.92 -6.29
C GLU A 110 10.77 6.22 -4.91
N CYS A 111 9.43 6.13 -4.82
CA CYS A 111 8.69 6.50 -3.60
C CYS A 111 7.64 5.45 -3.20
N ALA A 112 7.31 5.45 -1.90
CA ALA A 112 6.20 4.70 -1.34
C ALA A 112 5.24 5.65 -0.59
N PRO A 113 4.26 6.28 -1.28
CA PRO A 113 3.50 7.40 -0.75
C PRO A 113 2.78 7.11 0.58
N THR A 114 2.16 5.93 0.70
CA THR A 114 1.43 5.53 1.91
C THR A 114 2.34 5.22 3.11
N HIS A 115 3.66 5.23 2.92
CA HIS A 115 4.67 5.03 3.98
C HIS A 115 5.62 6.23 4.13
N GLU A 116 5.42 7.28 3.33
CA GLU A 116 6.19 8.52 3.35
C GLU A 116 5.36 9.71 3.82
N LEU A 117 4.05 9.66 3.61
CA LEU A 117 3.10 10.69 4.00
C LEU A 117 2.17 10.17 5.11
N LYS A 118 1.65 11.11 5.90
CA LYS A 118 0.54 10.85 6.83
C LYS A 118 -0.76 10.74 6.05
N VAL A 119 -1.13 9.52 5.71
CA VAL A 119 -2.33 9.22 4.91
C VAL A 119 -3.34 8.43 5.73
N ALA A 120 -4.63 8.62 5.46
CA ALA A 120 -5.68 7.76 5.98
C ALA A 120 -6.85 7.63 5.01
N ASP A 121 -7.46 6.45 4.99
CA ASP A 121 -8.81 6.25 4.45
C ASP A 121 -9.81 6.69 5.53
N ILE A 122 -10.66 7.66 5.20
CA ILE A 122 -11.60 8.26 6.14
C ILE A 122 -13.04 7.79 5.91
N GLY A 123 -13.22 6.76 5.08
CA GLY A 123 -14.54 6.21 4.79
C GLY A 123 -15.26 6.96 3.67
N ASP A 124 -16.57 7.08 3.81
CA ASP A 124 -17.46 7.58 2.76
C ASP A 124 -18.31 8.74 3.27
N VAL A 125 -18.73 9.62 2.37
CA VAL A 125 -19.66 10.71 2.68
C VAL A 125 -21.03 10.14 3.06
N PRO A 126 -21.60 10.49 4.24
CA PRO A 126 -22.97 10.14 4.60
C PRO A 126 -23.94 11.15 3.96
N PHE A 127 -24.85 10.67 3.10
CA PHE A 127 -25.90 11.47 2.44
C PHE A 127 -27.29 11.00 2.85
#